data_AF-A0A7C6C4X9-F1
#
_entry.id   AF-A0A7C6C4X9-F1
#
_cell.length_a   1.000
_cell.length_b   1.000
_cell.length_c   1.000
_cell.angle_alpha   90.00
_cell.angle_beta   90.00
_cell.angle_gamma   90.00
#
_symmetry.space_group_name_H-M   'P 1'
#
loop_
_entity.id
_entity.type
_entity.pdbx_description
1 polymer ?
#
loop_
_entity_poly.entity_id
_entity_poly.type
_entity_poly.pdbx_seq_one_letter_code
_entity_poly.pdbx_strand_id
1 'polypeptide(L)' 'MAQQEEVFKKLVSHCKEYGYVFQSSEIYDGLSAVYDYGQMGVELKN' A
#
# COMPACT_ATOMS: atom_id res chain seq x y z
N MET A 1 -19.06 9.53 5.31
CA MET A 1 -18.30 9.15 4.09
C MET A 1 -16.93 9.83 4.06
N ALA A 2 -16.83 11.16 4.13
CA ALA A 2 -15.54 11.88 4.15
C ALA A 2 -14.52 11.38 5.20
N GLN A 3 -14.97 11.05 6.41
CA GLN A 3 -14.09 10.54 7.47
C GLN A 3 -13.40 9.21 7.12
N GLN A 4 -14.09 8.30 6.40
CA GLN A 4 -13.52 7.00 6.04
C GLN A 4 -12.47 7.16 4.93
N GLU A 5 -12.69 8.07 4.00
CA GLU A 5 -11.74 8.39 2.94
C GLU A 5 -10.43 8.95 3.51
N GLU A 6 -10.51 9.84 4.50
CA GLU A 6 -9.34 10.39 5.19
C GLU A 6 -8.55 9.34 5.97
N VAL A 7 -9.25 8.40 6.62
CA VAL A 7 -8.60 7.27 7.28
C VAL A 7 -7.90 6.38 6.24
N PHE A 8 -8.55 6.13 5.10
CA PHE A 8 -7.98 5.28 4.05
C PHE A 8 -6.73 5.89 3.43
N LYS A 9 -6.71 7.21 3.15
CA LYS A 9 -5.52 7.92 2.67
C LYS A 9 -4.34 7.78 3.64
N LYS A 10 -4.59 7.97 4.95
CA LYS A 10 -3.56 7.80 5.99
C LYS A 10 -3.03 6.37 6.06
N LEU A 11 -3.92 5.39 5.93
CA LEU A 11 -3.54 3.98 5.91
C LEU A 11 -2.63 3.67 4.72
N VAL A 12 -2.99 4.11 3.52
CA VAL A 12 -2.19 3.91 2.30
C VAL A 12 -0.80 4.54 2.45
N SER A 13 -0.73 5.78 2.96
CA SER A 13 0.56 6.45 3.23
C SER A 13 1.42 5.65 4.21
N HIS A 14 0.84 5.19 5.32
CA HIS A 14 1.55 4.36 6.31
C HIS A 14 2.04 3.04 5.70
N CYS A 15 1.21 2.35 4.94
CA CYS A 15 1.58 1.10 4.30
C CYS A 15 2.79 1.26 3.36
N LYS A 16 2.86 2.36 2.61
CA LYS A 16 3.96 2.66 1.71
C LYS A 16 5.23 3.08 2.46
N GLU A 17 5.11 3.94 3.47
CA GLU A 17 6.27 4.47 4.21
C GLU A 17 6.97 3.40 5.07
N TYR A 18 6.20 2.48 5.66
CA TYR A 18 6.73 1.48 6.59
C TYR A 18 6.91 0.08 5.98
N GLY A 19 6.86 -0.03 4.65
CA GLY A 19 7.23 -1.28 3.97
C GLY A 19 6.20 -2.41 4.07
N TYR A 20 4.90 -2.06 4.04
CA TYR A 20 3.82 -3.05 3.99
C TYR A 20 3.39 -3.38 2.56
N VAL A 21 2.89 -2.39 1.82
CA VAL A 21 2.31 -2.61 0.48
C VAL A 21 2.71 -1.48 -0.45
N PHE A 22 3.06 -1.86 -1.69
CA PHE A 22 3.45 -0.95 -2.77
C PHE A 22 2.61 -1.19 -4.01
N GLN A 23 2.43 -0.15 -4.82
CA GLN A 23 1.86 -0.29 -6.16
C GLN A 23 2.82 -1.12 -7.01
N SER A 24 2.35 -2.23 -7.59
CA SER A 24 3.24 -3.04 -8.41
C SER A 24 3.64 -2.28 -9.66
N SER A 25 4.89 -2.43 -10.08
CA SER A 25 5.49 -1.71 -11.21
C SER A 25 5.45 -0.17 -11.07
N GLU A 26 5.54 0.38 -9.85
CA GLU A 26 5.42 1.83 -9.60
C GLU A 26 6.38 2.69 -10.45
N ILE A 27 7.61 2.24 -10.70
CA ILE A 27 8.58 2.95 -11.55
C ILE A 27 8.24 2.90 -13.05
N TYR A 28 7.21 2.15 -13.42
CA TYR A 28 6.71 1.94 -14.79
C TYR A 28 5.21 2.29 -14.87
N ASP A 29 4.79 3.38 -14.22
CA ASP A 29 3.40 3.88 -14.14
C ASP A 29 2.40 3.00 -13.38
N GLY A 30 2.86 1.87 -12.83
CA GLY A 30 2.05 0.97 -12.03
C GLY A 30 1.14 0.05 -12.84
N LEU A 31 0.82 -1.11 -12.25
CA LEU A 31 -0.14 -2.06 -12.81
C LEU A 31 -1.43 -2.06 -11.95
N SER A 32 -2.53 -1.58 -12.54
CA SER A 32 -3.82 -1.46 -11.83
C SER A 32 -4.24 -2.79 -11.19
N ALA A 33 -4.74 -2.71 -9.96
CA ALA A 33 -5.17 -3.84 -9.14
C ALA A 33 -4.08 -4.89 -8.81
N VAL A 34 -2.81 -4.59 -9.04
CA VAL A 34 -1.67 -5.44 -8.67
C VAL A 34 -0.76 -4.70 -7.68
N TYR A 35 -0.40 -5.37 -6.59
CA TYR A 35 0.35 -4.81 -5.48
C TYR A 35 1.42 -5.77 -4.99
N ASP A 36 2.55 -5.21 -4.58
CA ASP A 36 3.69 -5.96 -4.05
C ASP A 36 3.77 -5.77 -2.53
N TYR A 37 4.01 -6.86 -1.79
CA TYR A 37 4.23 -6.81 -0.35
C TYR A 37 5.69 -6.45 -0.04
N GLY A 38 5.89 -5.48 0.84
CA GLY A 38 7.18 -5.15 1.41
C GLY A 38 7.59 -6.09 2.54
N GLN A 39 8.72 -5.81 3.19
CA GLN A 39 9.27 -6.63 4.28
C GLN A 39 8.24 -6.85 5.39
N MET A 40 7.65 -5.77 5.93
CA MET A 40 6.64 -5.86 6.98
C MET A 40 5.32 -6.46 6.48
N GLY A 41 5.01 -6.27 5.21
CA GLY A 41 3.80 -6.81 4.59
C GLY A 41 3.83 -8.32 4.43
N VAL A 42 5.00 -8.88 4.08
CA VAL A 42 5.19 -10.33 4.01
C VAL A 42 5.09 -10.95 5.40
N GLU A 43 5.72 -10.35 6.41
CA GLU A 43 5.63 -10.83 7.80
C GLU A 43 4.17 -10.80 8.32
N LEU A 44 3.41 -9.74 8.02
CA LEU A 44 2.00 -9.64 8.43
C LEU A 44 1.07 -10.63 7.71
N LYS A 45 1.40 -10.98 6.47
CA LYS A 45 0.57 -11.85 5.63
C LYS A 45 0.60 -13.32 6.06
N ASN A 46 1.73 -13.78 6.61
CA ASN A 46 1.99 -15.19 6.96
C ASN A 46 1.43 -15.55 8.34
#